data_AF-A0A2P2MDQ6-F1
#
_entry.id   AF-A0A2P2MDQ6-F1
#
_cell.length_a   1.000
_cell.length_b   1.000
_cell.length_c   1.000
_cell.angle_alpha   90.00
_cell.angle_beta   90.00
_cell.angle_gamma   90.00
#
_symmetry.space_group_name_H-M   'P 1'
#
loop_
_entity.id
_entity.type
_entity.pdbx_description
1 polymer ?
#
loop_
_entity_poly.entity_id
_entity_poly.type
_entity_poly.pdbx_seq_one_letter_code
_entity_poly.pdbx_strand_id
1 'polypeptide(L)'
;MVCPCSVPPSVYKKVKQVPENKHEAQLIKELENMLSREGLSSKPSEKEIKEVRKRKERAKELEGIDTSNIVLSSRRRSTASYAPPPKPKVLDESDSDDSDEDDDEDNEEDDVNDDEGDGDIDNNGDGEGEESDEDNGEDSD
;
A
#
# COMPACT_ATOMS: atom_id res chain seq x y z
N MET A 1 12.49 1.45 -11.97
CA MET A 1 12.24 1.60 -10.52
C MET A 1 13.00 2.83 -10.02
N VAL A 2 12.40 4.01 -10.08
CA VAL A 2 13.05 5.27 -9.66
C VAL A 2 12.47 5.65 -8.31
N CYS A 3 13.26 5.47 -7.25
CA CYS A 3 12.91 5.99 -5.93
C CYS A 3 13.35 7.47 -5.91
N PRO A 4 12.45 8.46 -5.80
CA PRO A 4 12.84 9.86 -5.68
C PRO A 4 13.33 10.16 -4.25
N CYS A 5 14.00 9.21 -3.61
CA CYS A 5 14.76 9.44 -2.38
C CYS A 5 16.13 10.00 -2.76
N SER A 6 16.13 11.20 -3.38
CA SER A 6 17.37 11.96 -3.53
C SER A 6 17.79 12.43 -2.16
N VAL A 7 18.98 12.00 -1.71
CA VAL A 7 19.56 12.48 -0.45
C VAL A 7 19.70 14.00 -0.55
N PRO A 8 19.08 14.77 0.35
CA PRO A 8 19.06 16.22 0.20
C PRO A 8 20.49 16.78 0.28
N PRO A 9 20.83 17.79 -0.54
CA PRO A 9 22.18 18.37 -0.57
C PRO A 9 22.70 18.83 0.80
N SER A 10 21.80 19.15 1.73
CA SER A 10 22.12 19.50 3.11
C SER A 10 22.86 18.41 3.86
N VAL A 11 22.58 17.13 3.59
CA VAL A 11 23.25 16.00 4.26
C VAL A 11 24.73 16.00 3.88
N TYR A 12 25.04 16.05 2.59
CA TYR A 12 26.43 16.12 2.11
C TYR A 12 27.18 17.34 2.65
N LYS A 13 26.51 18.50 2.74
CA LYS A 13 27.11 19.72 3.31
C LYS A 13 27.50 19.54 4.78
N LYS A 14 26.64 18.89 5.59
CA LYS A 14 26.92 18.64 7.01
C LYS A 14 28.06 17.66 7.20
N VAL A 15 28.01 16.53 6.48
CA VAL A 15 29.02 15.46 6.62
C VAL A 15 30.40 15.98 6.19
N LYS A 16 30.46 16.80 5.13
CA LYS A 16 31.72 17.43 4.66
C LYS A 16 32.36 18.41 5.67
N GLN A 17 31.59 19.01 6.58
CA GLN A 17 32.14 19.93 7.59
C GLN A 17 32.85 19.20 8.73
N VAL A 18 32.75 17.87 8.78
CA VAL A 18 33.26 17.07 9.88
C VAL A 18 34.56 16.38 9.48
N PRO A 19 35.51 16.22 10.42
CA PRO A 19 36.75 15.51 10.16
C PRO A 19 36.51 14.12 9.58
N GLU A 20 37.34 13.73 8.61
CA GLU A 20 37.20 12.52 7.78
C GLU A 20 37.03 11.24 8.61
N ASN A 21 37.75 11.13 9.73
CA ASN A 21 37.66 10.01 10.68
C ASN A 21 36.27 9.78 11.29
N LYS A 22 35.36 10.77 11.20
CA LYS A 22 33.97 10.68 11.70
C LYS A 22 32.95 10.86 10.57
N HIS A 23 33.40 11.00 9.33
CA HIS A 23 32.57 11.31 8.17
C HIS A 23 31.53 10.21 7.92
N GLU A 24 31.96 8.94 7.87
CA GLU A 24 31.07 7.80 7.65
C GLU A 24 30.03 7.65 8.77
N ALA A 25 30.46 7.74 10.03
CA ALA A 25 29.57 7.64 11.18
C ALA A 25 28.47 8.72 11.17
N GLN A 26 28.81 9.94 10.75
CA GLN A 26 27.81 11.00 10.61
C GLN A 26 26.89 10.83 9.41
N LEU A 27 27.41 10.34 8.29
CA LEU A 27 26.59 10.03 7.13
C LEU A 27 25.55 8.97 7.48
N ILE A 28 25.98 7.85 8.09
CA ILE A 28 25.09 6.77 8.53
C ILE A 28 24.00 7.34 9.46
N LYS A 29 24.39 8.13 10.46
CA LYS A 29 23.44 8.76 11.40
C LYS A 29 22.38 9.63 10.70
N GLU A 30 22.76 10.44 9.71
CA GLU A 30 21.79 11.27 8.97
C GLU A 30 20.87 10.41 8.07
N LEU A 31 21.40 9.33 7.47
CA LEU A 31 20.59 8.39 6.69
C LEU A 31 19.58 7.64 7.58
N GLU A 32 20.00 7.15 8.73
CA GLU A 32 19.12 6.50 9.72
C GLU A 32 18.04 7.46 10.23
N ASN A 33 18.39 8.73 10.45
CA ASN A 33 17.42 9.75 10.82
C ASN A 33 16.38 9.97 9.69
N MET A 34 16.78 9.95 8.42
CA MET A 34 15.82 10.02 7.31
C MET A 34 14.88 8.83 7.29
N LEU A 35 15.36 7.60 7.50
CA LEU A 35 14.51 6.40 7.60
C LEU A 35 13.54 6.51 8.79
N SER A 36 14.05 6.93 9.95
CA SER A 36 13.26 7.10 11.18
C SER A 36 12.12 8.12 11.02
N ARG A 37 12.36 9.21 10.27
CA ARG A 37 11.32 10.22 9.98
C ARG A 37 10.17 9.66 9.14
N GLU A 38 10.45 8.65 8.34
CA GLU A 38 9.45 7.94 7.54
C GLU A 38 8.83 6.75 8.29
N GLY A 39 9.27 6.49 9.53
CA GLY A 39 8.84 5.37 10.35
C GLY A 39 9.46 4.03 9.94
N LEU A 40 10.56 4.04 9.18
CA LEU A 40 11.26 2.85 8.73
C LEU A 40 12.42 2.50 9.66
N SER A 41 12.69 1.19 9.80
CA SER A 41 13.88 0.70 10.50
C SER A 41 15.14 0.88 9.65
N SER A 42 16.33 0.62 10.22
CA SER A 42 17.60 0.63 9.47
C SER A 42 17.68 -0.45 8.38
N LYS A 43 16.79 -1.46 8.42
CA LYS A 43 16.69 -2.54 7.42
C LYS A 43 15.21 -2.81 7.13
N PRO A 44 14.56 -1.93 6.34
CA PRO A 44 13.15 -2.08 6.06
C PRO A 44 12.91 -3.28 5.13
N SER A 45 11.79 -3.96 5.33
CA SER A 45 11.29 -5.02 4.45
C SER A 45 10.67 -4.44 3.17
N GLU A 46 10.53 -5.25 2.12
CA GLU A 46 9.90 -4.82 0.87
C GLU A 46 8.45 -4.35 1.08
N LYS A 47 7.71 -5.02 1.97
CA LYS A 47 6.35 -4.64 2.35
C LYS A 47 6.31 -3.22 2.94
N GLU A 48 7.15 -2.94 3.93
CA GLU A 48 7.23 -1.60 4.55
C GLU A 48 7.61 -0.51 3.54
N ILE A 49 8.54 -0.80 2.62
CA ILE A 49 8.94 0.12 1.56
C ILE A 49 7.75 0.42 0.63
N LYS A 50 6.99 -0.60 0.22
CA LYS A 50 5.80 -0.46 -0.63
C LYS A 50 4.72 0.37 0.07
N GLU A 51 4.48 0.14 1.36
CA GLU A 51 3.50 0.90 2.13
C GLU A 51 3.85 2.40 2.23
N VAL A 52 5.10 2.73 2.57
CA VAL A 52 5.56 4.13 2.64
C VAL A 52 5.42 4.79 1.26
N ARG A 53 5.71 4.06 0.18
CA ARG A 53 5.54 4.56 -1.18
C ARG A 53 4.08 4.85 -1.50
N LYS A 54 3.17 3.91 -1.25
CA LYS A 54 1.72 4.08 -1.44
C LYS A 54 1.17 5.24 -0.61
N ARG A 55 1.66 5.41 0.61
CA ARG A 55 1.30 6.53 1.50
C ARG A 55 1.75 7.88 0.93
N LYS A 56 2.99 7.97 0.41
CA LYS A 56 3.54 9.19 -0.19
C LYS A 56 2.84 9.57 -1.48
N GLU A 57 2.51 8.58 -2.31
CA GLU A 57 1.75 8.78 -3.53
C GLU A 57 0.34 9.30 -3.23
N ARG A 58 -0.38 8.64 -2.31
CA ARG A 58 -1.67 9.13 -1.82
C ARG A 58 -1.57 10.54 -1.24
N ALA A 59 -0.54 10.85 -0.47
CA ALA A 59 -0.36 12.19 0.10
C ALA A 59 -0.14 13.25 -0.99
N LYS A 60 0.52 12.89 -2.09
CA LYS A 60 0.71 13.76 -3.26
C LYS A 60 -0.59 13.92 -4.07
N GLU A 61 -1.36 12.86 -4.24
CA GLU A 61 -2.69 12.92 -4.88
C GLU A 61 -3.68 13.78 -4.07
N LEU A 62 -3.56 13.75 -2.75
CA LEU A 62 -4.36 14.57 -1.84
C LEU A 62 -3.81 15.99 -1.68
N GLU A 63 -2.67 16.33 -2.28
CA GLU A 63 -2.09 17.67 -2.19
C GLU A 63 -3.01 18.69 -2.85
N GLY A 64 -3.51 19.65 -2.05
CA GLY A 64 -4.43 20.69 -2.51
C GLY A 64 -5.91 20.31 -2.45
N ILE A 65 -6.25 19.10 -2.01
CA ILE A 65 -7.65 18.70 -1.77
C ILE A 65 -8.01 18.97 -0.30
N ASP A 66 -9.07 19.75 -0.07
CA ASP A 66 -9.63 19.96 1.26
C ASP A 66 -10.47 18.74 1.68
N THR A 67 -9.87 17.88 2.51
CA THR A 67 -10.50 16.64 2.99
C THR A 67 -11.54 16.86 4.09
N SER A 68 -11.66 18.07 4.64
CA SER A 68 -12.61 18.38 5.73
C SER A 68 -14.08 18.39 5.27
N ASN A 69 -14.30 18.67 3.99
CA ASN A 69 -15.63 18.72 3.37
C ASN A 69 -16.05 17.37 2.76
N ILE A 70 -15.18 16.37 2.76
CA ILE A 70 -15.51 15.02 2.29
C ILE A 70 -16.18 14.25 3.43
N VAL A 71 -17.40 13.77 3.20
CA VAL A 71 -18.10 12.90 4.14
C VAL A 71 -17.43 11.53 4.12
N LEU A 72 -16.56 11.25 5.11
CA LEU A 72 -15.84 9.98 5.26
C LEU A 72 -16.73 8.78 5.54
N SER A 73 -18.00 8.99 5.91
CA SER A 73 -18.94 7.89 6.05
C SER A 73 -19.26 7.32 4.67
N SER A 74 -18.71 6.15 4.37
CA SER A 74 -19.10 5.31 3.25
C SER A 74 -20.54 4.82 3.42
N ARG A 75 -21.50 5.72 3.23
CA ARG A 75 -22.80 5.33 2.71
C ARG A 75 -22.62 5.41 1.21
N ARG A 76 -21.96 4.38 0.65
CA ARG A 76 -22.16 3.99 -0.76
C ARG A 76 -23.62 4.26 -1.04
N ARG A 77 -23.93 5.00 -2.11
CA ARG A 77 -25.30 5.12 -2.59
C ARG A 77 -25.87 3.72 -2.50
N SER A 78 -26.72 3.45 -1.50
CA SER A 78 -27.53 2.25 -1.53
C SER A 78 -28.19 2.41 -2.87
N THR A 79 -27.91 1.49 -3.78
CA THR A 79 -28.76 1.29 -4.93
C THR A 79 -30.11 0.92 -4.32
N ALA A 80 -30.87 1.94 -3.91
CA ALA A 80 -32.29 1.82 -3.76
C ALA A 80 -32.68 1.35 -5.15
N SER A 81 -32.87 0.04 -5.28
CA SER A 81 -33.09 -0.62 -6.55
C SER A 81 -34.33 0.04 -7.11
N TYR A 82 -34.13 0.87 -8.13
CA TYR A 82 -35.22 1.50 -8.81
C TYR A 82 -36.02 0.38 -9.46
N ALA A 83 -37.13 0.00 -8.82
CA ALA A 83 -38.09 -0.91 -9.41
C ALA A 83 -38.85 -0.11 -10.47
N PRO A 84 -38.68 -0.41 -11.78
CA PRO A 84 -39.46 0.27 -12.79
C PRO A 84 -40.95 0.00 -12.52
N PRO A 85 -41.82 1.01 -12.68
CA PRO A 85 -43.26 0.80 -12.54
C PRO A 85 -43.72 -0.32 -13.49
N PRO A 86 -44.72 -1.13 -13.09
CA PRO A 86 -45.19 -2.25 -13.91
C PRO A 86 -45.62 -1.76 -15.29
N LYS A 87 -45.11 -2.41 -16.34
CA LYS A 87 -45.41 -2.06 -17.74
C LYS A 87 -46.93 -2.17 -17.98
N PRO A 88 -47.58 -1.18 -18.62
CA PRO A 88 -48.97 -1.30 -19.04
C PRO A 88 -49.12 -2.43 -20.07
N LYS A 89 -50.25 -3.16 -20.02
CA LYS A 89 -50.57 -4.23 -20.97
C LYS A 89 -50.77 -3.61 -22.36
N VAL A 90 -49.75 -3.71 -23.21
CA VAL A 90 -49.90 -3.47 -24.63
C VAL A 90 -50.66 -4.65 -25.24
N LEU A 91 -51.68 -4.34 -26.04
CA LEU A 91 -52.28 -5.29 -26.95
C LEU A 91 -51.23 -5.65 -28.01
N ASP A 92 -51.23 -6.94 -28.34
CA ASP A 92 -50.27 -7.65 -29.17
C ASP A 92 -50.13 -7.09 -30.60
N GLU A 93 -49.06 -7.52 -31.27
CA GLU A 93 -48.76 -7.44 -32.71
C GLU A 93 -47.82 -6.31 -33.19
N SER A 94 -46.50 -6.57 -33.15
CA SER A 94 -45.66 -6.57 -34.37
C SER A 94 -44.26 -7.11 -34.05
N ASP A 95 -43.95 -8.31 -34.55
CA ASP A 95 -42.59 -8.83 -34.68
C ASP A 95 -41.82 -7.94 -35.67
N SER A 96 -40.76 -7.28 -35.19
CA SER A 96 -39.78 -6.61 -36.04
C SER A 96 -38.40 -7.10 -35.61
N ASP A 97 -37.93 -8.09 -36.37
CA ASP A 97 -36.57 -8.60 -36.37
C ASP A 97 -35.61 -7.46 -36.76
N ASP A 98 -34.82 -6.98 -35.81
CA ASP A 98 -33.75 -6.01 -36.04
C ASP A 98 -32.45 -6.70 -35.64
N SER A 99 -31.76 -7.19 -36.66
CA SER A 99 -30.43 -7.80 -36.54
C SER A 99 -29.40 -6.67 -36.54
N ASP A 100 -28.93 -6.29 -35.35
CA ASP A 100 -27.73 -5.47 -35.20
C ASP A 100 -26.55 -6.38 -34.85
N GLU A 101 -25.71 -6.61 -35.85
CA GLU A 101 -24.34 -7.13 -35.72
C GLU A 101 -23.46 -5.97 -35.24
N ASP A 102 -23.19 -5.90 -33.94
CA ASP A 102 -22.10 -5.09 -33.39
C ASP A 102 -20.91 -6.02 -33.06
N ASP A 103 -19.91 -5.97 -33.94
CA ASP A 103 -18.58 -6.54 -33.77
C ASP A 103 -17.72 -5.53 -32.99
N ASP A 104 -17.88 -5.53 -31.67
CA ASP A 104 -16.99 -4.79 -30.77
C ASP A 104 -15.82 -5.71 -30.36
N GLU A 105 -14.72 -5.64 -31.13
CA GLU A 105 -13.40 -6.10 -30.68
C GLU A 105 -12.93 -5.18 -29.52
N ASP A 106 -13.39 -5.47 -28.31
CA ASP A 106 -12.82 -4.93 -27.08
C ASP A 106 -11.43 -5.53 -26.90
N ASN A 107 -10.42 -4.83 -27.42
CA ASN A 107 -9.03 -5.04 -27.02
C ASN A 107 -8.85 -4.48 -25.61
N GLU A 108 -9.32 -5.25 -24.62
CA GLU A 108 -8.97 -5.05 -23.22
C GLU A 108 -7.45 -5.26 -23.08
N GLU A 109 -6.70 -4.16 -23.14
CA GLU A 109 -5.38 -4.12 -22.51
C GLU A 109 -5.61 -4.34 -21.02
N ASP A 110 -5.51 -5.60 -20.62
CA ASP A 110 -5.49 -6.10 -19.27
C ASP A 110 -4.24 -5.48 -18.57
N ASP A 111 -4.38 -4.24 -18.08
CA ASP A 111 -3.45 -3.66 -17.12
C ASP A 111 -3.69 -4.39 -15.80
N VAL A 112 -3.09 -5.59 -15.72
CA VAL A 112 -3.01 -6.41 -14.51
C VAL A 112 -2.24 -5.59 -13.47
N ASN A 113 -2.97 -4.72 -12.79
CA ASN A 113 -2.64 -4.31 -11.45
C ASN A 113 -2.74 -5.58 -10.62
N ASP A 114 -1.59 -6.21 -10.45
CA ASP A 114 -1.32 -7.26 -9.47
C ASP A 114 -1.56 -6.69 -8.07
N ASP A 115 -2.84 -6.51 -7.72
CA ASP A 115 -3.34 -6.39 -6.37
C ASP A 115 -3.28 -7.81 -5.78
N GLU A 116 -2.06 -8.26 -5.47
CA GLU A 116 -1.90 -9.39 -4.56
C GLU A 116 -2.57 -9.00 -3.24
N GLY A 117 -3.78 -9.49 -3.05
CA GLY A 117 -4.48 -9.47 -1.79
C GLY A 117 -3.63 -10.16 -0.73
N ASP A 118 -2.95 -9.38 0.09
CA ASP A 118 -2.29 -9.87 1.30
C ASP A 118 -3.41 -10.30 2.25
N GLY A 119 -3.61 -11.61 2.31
CA GLY A 119 -4.53 -12.25 3.23
C GLY A 119 -4.23 -11.79 4.65
N ASP A 120 -5.27 -11.29 5.29
CA ASP A 120 -5.35 -11.05 6.72
C ASP A 120 -5.02 -12.38 7.45
N ILE A 121 -3.76 -12.56 7.86
CA ILE A 121 -3.38 -13.61 8.78
C ILE A 121 -3.50 -13.02 10.18
N ASP A 122 -4.72 -13.15 10.71
CA ASP A 122 -5.04 -13.11 12.13
C ASP A 122 -4.20 -14.17 12.86
N ASN A 123 -2.98 -13.82 13.29
CA ASN A 123 -2.24 -14.64 14.24
C ASN A 123 -2.75 -14.36 15.66
N ASN A 124 -3.94 -14.89 15.95
CA ASN A 124 -4.43 -15.08 17.31
C ASN A 124 -3.67 -16.24 17.95
N GLY A 125 -3.10 -16.00 19.12
CA GLY A 125 -2.13 -16.88 19.76
C GLY A 125 -2.67 -18.11 20.48
N ASP A 126 -1.70 -18.95 20.85
CA ASP A 126 -1.70 -19.97 21.90
C ASP A 126 -0.20 -20.21 22.18
N GLY A 127 0.37 -19.99 23.38
CA GLY A 127 0.37 -20.98 24.48
C GLY A 127 0.89 -22.33 23.96
N GLU A 128 1.93 -23.01 24.44
CA GLU A 128 2.26 -23.42 25.81
C GLU A 128 3.62 -24.18 25.83
N GLY A 129 4.33 -24.18 26.97
CA GLY A 129 5.28 -25.22 27.49
C GLY A 129 6.67 -25.36 26.86
N GLU A 130 7.79 -24.99 27.52
CA GLU A 130 8.64 -25.83 28.42
C GLU A 130 9.03 -27.17 27.75
N GLU A 131 10.30 -27.53 27.48
CA GLU A 131 11.37 -27.85 28.45
C GLU A 131 12.67 -28.22 27.69
N SER A 132 13.83 -27.75 28.14
CA SER A 132 15.12 -28.33 27.72
C SER A 132 16.14 -28.15 28.85
N ASP A 133 16.27 -29.20 29.66
CA ASP A 133 17.37 -29.40 30.61
C ASP A 133 18.69 -29.52 29.82
N GLU A 134 19.58 -28.54 30.00
CA GLU A 134 20.97 -28.64 29.56
C GLU A 134 21.78 -29.33 30.66
N ASP A 135 21.97 -30.64 30.48
CA ASP A 135 23.08 -31.40 31.03
C ASP A 135 24.39 -30.87 30.44
N ASN A 136 25.29 -30.39 31.31
CA ASN A 136 26.71 -30.34 31.00
C ASN A 136 27.50 -30.30 32.30
N GLY A 137 27.91 -31.47 32.75
CA GLY A 137 29.05 -31.60 33.65
C GLY A 137 30.34 -31.51 32.84
N GLU A 138 31.31 -30.72 33.32
CA GLU A 138 32.72 -31.05 33.17
C GLU A 138 33.58 -30.27 34.18
N ASP A 139 34.31 -31.05 34.96
CA ASP A 139 35.43 -30.70 35.84
C ASP A 139 36.47 -29.80 35.17
N SER A 140 37.08 -28.87 35.92
CA SER A 140 38.55 -28.84 36.12
C SER A 140 39.06 -27.62 36.95
N ASP A 141 39.96 -27.97 37.87
CA ASP A 141 40.91 -27.21 38.73
C ASP A 141 40.41 -26.35 39.91
#